data_AF-A0A945D3E9-F1
#
_entry.id   AF-A0A945D3E9-F1
#
_cell.length_a   1.000
_cell.length_b   1.000
_cell.length_c   1.000
_cell.angle_alpha   90.00
_cell.angle_beta   90.00
_cell.angle_gamma   90.00
#
_symmetry.space_group_name_H-M   'P 1'
#
loop_
_entity.id
_entity.type
_entity.pdbx_description
1 polymer ?
#
loop_
_entity_poly.entity_id
_entity_poly.type
_entity_poly.pdbx_seq_one_letter_code
_entity_poly.pdbx_strand_id
1 'polypeptide(L)'
;MRKFSKTSRICLTAFGLAFVAGILVTGVPYAQAGEQLTLANGAKLYDKWYKVIKAKAPETSHPAYPADKKYAGKPAANWRCKECHGWDGLGRDGAYAGGKHFSGIKGINGMIGADPAKVIAVLKDANHLYGDEMTDSDLGKVALFVSRGQIDYSRYIDSATKKVKGGNAVRGEAYFNTICSNCHGTDGNRPKDMGKTLAKQMSNPWEVMHKILNGQPGEDMPALRALDRQIVVDIMAHISTLPTE
;
A
#
# COMPACT_ATOMS: atom_id res chain seq x y z
N MET A 1 62.34 67.90 24.96
CA MET A 1 62.22 68.13 23.49
C MET A 1 62.00 66.79 22.79
N ARG A 2 61.22 66.82 21.70
CA ARG A 2 60.86 65.75 20.74
C ARG A 2 59.62 64.89 21.04
N LYS A 3 58.69 64.99 20.08
CA LYS A 3 57.41 64.32 19.88
C LYS A 3 57.55 63.11 18.91
N PHE A 4 56.49 62.29 18.91
CA PHE A 4 56.08 61.22 17.96
C PHE A 4 56.82 59.87 18.10
N SER A 5 56.20 58.68 18.07
CA SER A 5 55.16 58.18 17.15
C SER A 5 54.59 56.80 17.60
N LYS A 6 53.29 56.51 17.31
CA LYS A 6 52.59 55.23 16.94
C LYS A 6 52.88 53.94 17.76
N THR A 7 51.95 53.03 18.12
CA THR A 7 50.74 52.43 17.50
C THR A 7 50.11 51.49 18.57
N SER A 8 48.81 51.58 18.89
CA SER A 8 47.70 50.72 18.44
C SER A 8 47.57 49.30 19.02
N ARG A 9 46.56 49.15 19.89
CA ARG A 9 45.55 48.08 20.04
C ARG A 9 45.97 46.64 20.37
N ILE A 10 45.60 46.20 21.57
CA ILE A 10 45.12 44.82 21.83
C ILE A 10 43.85 44.92 22.69
N CYS A 11 42.69 44.73 22.06
CA CYS A 11 41.44 44.39 22.76
C CYS A 11 41.51 42.90 23.13
N LEU A 12 41.51 42.55 24.41
CA LEU A 12 41.17 41.20 24.85
C LEU A 12 39.65 41.04 24.81
N THR A 13 39.14 40.37 23.77
CA THR A 13 37.78 39.81 23.76
C THR A 13 37.79 38.50 24.53
N ALA A 14 37.08 38.46 25.65
CA ALA A 14 36.80 37.25 26.41
C ALA A 14 35.87 36.32 25.59
N PHE A 15 36.38 35.16 25.19
CA PHE A 15 35.58 34.08 24.62
C PHE A 15 34.87 33.33 25.76
N GLY A 16 33.61 33.68 26.01
CA GLY A 16 32.71 32.83 26.79
C GLY A 16 32.20 31.69 25.91
N LEU A 17 32.69 30.47 26.11
CA LEU A 17 32.07 29.27 25.55
C LEU A 17 30.76 29.01 26.29
N ALA A 18 29.64 29.40 25.70
CA ALA A 18 28.33 28.87 26.06
C ALA A 18 28.17 27.49 25.39
N PHE A 19 28.33 26.42 26.17
CA PHE A 19 28.04 25.05 25.73
C PHE A 19 26.52 24.87 25.72
N VAL A 20 25.88 25.12 24.58
CA VAL A 20 24.47 24.77 24.38
C VAL A 20 24.42 23.26 24.15
N ALA A 21 24.05 22.51 25.19
CA ALA A 21 23.74 21.10 25.08
C ALA A 21 22.50 20.93 24.17
N GLY A 22 22.74 20.66 22.89
CA GLY A 22 21.68 20.29 21.95
C GLY A 22 21.11 18.94 22.36
N ILE A 23 19.87 18.93 22.85
CA ILE A 23 19.09 17.71 23.02
C ILE A 23 18.78 17.18 21.62
N LEU A 24 19.56 16.20 21.17
CA LEU A 24 19.24 15.38 20.01
C LEU A 24 18.01 14.53 20.37
N VAL A 25 16.84 14.96 19.92
CA VAL A 25 15.61 14.14 19.96
C VAL A 25 15.77 13.00 18.95
N THR A 26 16.34 11.88 19.37
CA THR A 26 16.47 10.65 18.57
C THR A 26 15.17 9.83 18.58
N GLY A 27 14.00 10.49 18.46
CA GLY A 27 12.68 9.86 18.59
C GLY A 27 12.03 9.35 17.29
N VAL A 28 12.71 9.47 16.15
CA VAL A 28 12.09 9.32 14.82
C VAL A 28 12.11 7.90 14.21
N PRO A 29 13.11 7.02 14.43
CA PRO A 29 13.19 5.73 13.72
C PRO A 29 12.05 4.73 14.04
N TYR A 30 11.61 4.63 15.31
CA TYR A 30 10.60 3.64 15.72
C TYR A 30 9.20 3.95 15.16
N ALA A 31 8.86 5.24 15.03
CA ALA A 31 7.56 5.66 14.51
C ALA A 31 7.38 5.29 13.03
N GLN A 32 8.45 5.36 12.22
CA GLN A 32 8.39 5.02 10.79
C GLN A 32 8.30 3.51 10.51
N ALA A 33 8.97 2.66 11.32
CA ALA A 33 8.90 1.21 11.17
C ALA A 33 7.49 0.66 11.50
N GLY A 34 6.86 1.19 12.56
CA GLY A 34 5.48 0.85 12.90
C GLY A 34 4.47 1.31 11.83
N GLU A 35 4.78 2.39 11.13
CA GLU A 35 3.90 2.93 10.09
C GLU A 35 3.78 1.99 8.88
N GLN A 36 4.88 1.44 8.36
CA GLN A 36 4.81 0.54 7.19
C GLN A 36 3.96 -0.71 7.45
N LEU A 37 4.08 -1.28 8.65
CA LEU A 37 3.24 -2.40 9.07
C LEU A 37 1.76 -1.98 9.17
N THR A 38 1.49 -0.79 9.70
CA THR A 38 0.12 -0.27 9.83
C THR A 38 -0.51 -0.02 8.47
N LEU A 39 0.24 0.55 7.52
CA LEU A 39 -0.18 0.74 6.12
C LEU A 39 -0.47 -0.59 5.44
N ALA A 40 0.40 -1.60 5.60
CA ALA A 40 0.18 -2.92 5.04
C ALA A 40 -1.05 -3.62 5.64
N ASN A 41 -1.28 -3.49 6.95
CA ASN A 41 -2.47 -4.03 7.59
C ASN A 41 -3.75 -3.31 7.12
N GLY A 42 -3.71 -1.99 6.95
CA GLY A 42 -4.80 -1.21 6.36
C GLY A 42 -5.12 -1.63 4.92
N ALA A 43 -4.08 -1.91 4.12
CA ALA A 43 -4.23 -2.39 2.76
C ALA A 43 -4.80 -3.82 2.66
N LYS A 44 -4.50 -4.71 3.63
CA LYS A 44 -5.15 -6.03 3.73
C LYS A 44 -6.63 -5.91 4.11
N LEU A 45 -6.97 -4.99 5.01
CA LEU A 45 -8.35 -4.69 5.35
C LEU A 45 -9.12 -4.14 4.13
N TYR A 46 -8.50 -3.22 3.37
CA TYR A 46 -9.03 -2.71 2.10
C TYR A 46 -9.30 -3.82 1.06
N ASP A 47 -8.46 -4.85 1.01
CA ASP A 47 -8.66 -6.02 0.17
C ASP A 47 -9.83 -6.87 0.66
N LYS A 48 -9.76 -7.38 1.91
CA LYS A 48 -10.73 -8.35 2.43
C LYS A 48 -10.78 -8.36 3.96
N TRP A 49 -11.35 -7.29 4.53
CA TRP A 49 -11.40 -7.04 5.96
C TRP A 49 -11.86 -8.23 6.80
N TYR A 50 -12.94 -8.91 6.42
CA TYR A 50 -13.53 -10.00 7.20
C TYR A 50 -12.59 -11.20 7.34
N LYS A 51 -11.69 -11.43 6.38
CA LYS A 51 -10.63 -12.45 6.52
C LYS A 51 -9.51 -12.01 7.46
N VAL A 52 -9.17 -10.72 7.46
CA VAL A 52 -8.12 -10.17 8.34
C VAL A 52 -8.57 -10.22 9.80
N ILE A 53 -9.78 -9.76 10.09
CA ILE A 53 -10.32 -9.70 11.46
C ILE A 53 -11.02 -11.00 11.89
N LYS A 54 -11.01 -12.03 11.03
CA LYS A 54 -11.65 -13.34 11.25
C LYS A 54 -13.16 -13.25 11.53
N ALA A 55 -13.83 -12.25 10.95
CA ALA A 55 -15.28 -12.12 10.98
C ALA A 55 -15.93 -13.04 9.94
N LYS A 56 -17.25 -13.26 10.09
CA LYS A 56 -18.06 -13.92 9.07
C LYS A 56 -18.09 -13.03 7.81
N ALA A 57 -18.04 -13.64 6.64
CA ALA A 57 -18.22 -12.89 5.40
C ALA A 57 -19.64 -12.29 5.37
N PRO A 58 -19.82 -11.07 4.84
CA PRO A 58 -21.14 -10.46 4.70
C PRO A 58 -22.09 -11.34 3.89
N GLU A 59 -23.35 -11.42 4.33
CA GLU A 59 -24.42 -12.22 3.69
C GLU A 59 -25.41 -11.35 2.92
N THR A 60 -25.46 -10.05 3.21
CA THR A 60 -26.26 -9.06 2.50
C THR A 60 -25.36 -8.18 1.65
N SER A 61 -25.85 -7.75 0.49
CA SER A 61 -25.06 -6.91 -0.41
C SER A 61 -24.85 -5.52 0.17
N HIS A 62 -23.67 -4.96 -0.05
CA HIS A 62 -23.34 -3.62 0.40
C HIS A 62 -24.33 -2.60 -0.20
N PRO A 63 -25.04 -1.78 0.60
CA PRO A 63 -26.13 -0.93 0.10
C PRO A 63 -25.71 0.06 -0.99
N ALA A 64 -24.49 0.60 -0.90
CA ALA A 64 -23.95 1.52 -1.91
C ALA A 64 -23.43 0.83 -3.19
N TYR A 65 -23.38 -0.50 -3.25
CA TYR A 65 -22.95 -1.19 -4.47
C TYR A 65 -24.10 -1.18 -5.50
N PRO A 66 -23.88 -0.74 -6.76
CA PRO A 66 -25.00 -0.53 -7.67
C PRO A 66 -25.64 -1.85 -8.10
N ALA A 67 -26.98 -1.91 -8.02
CA ALA A 67 -27.77 -3.13 -8.21
C ALA A 67 -27.68 -3.72 -9.63
N ASP A 68 -27.33 -2.89 -10.62
CA ASP A 68 -27.19 -3.27 -12.03
C ASP A 68 -25.79 -3.80 -12.40
N LYS A 69 -24.85 -3.88 -11.44
CA LYS A 69 -23.45 -4.29 -11.69
C LYS A 69 -23.18 -5.74 -11.36
N LYS A 70 -22.09 -6.27 -11.93
CA LYS A 70 -21.76 -7.70 -11.95
C LYS A 70 -21.74 -8.38 -10.57
N TYR A 71 -21.33 -7.67 -9.53
CA TYR A 71 -21.20 -8.21 -8.17
C TYR A 71 -22.33 -7.76 -7.23
N ALA A 72 -23.45 -7.25 -7.77
CA ALA A 72 -24.60 -6.82 -6.97
C ALA A 72 -25.19 -7.93 -6.11
N GLY A 73 -25.23 -9.16 -6.62
CA GLY A 73 -25.66 -10.35 -5.87
C GLY A 73 -24.53 -11.10 -5.15
N LYS A 74 -23.37 -10.47 -4.91
CA LYS A 74 -22.19 -11.11 -4.31
C LYS A 74 -21.68 -10.34 -3.09
N PRO A 75 -22.35 -10.45 -1.94
CA PRO A 75 -21.99 -9.81 -0.67
C PRO A 75 -20.49 -9.87 -0.32
N ALA A 76 -19.92 -11.07 -0.28
CA ALA A 76 -18.50 -11.27 0.03
C ALA A 76 -17.53 -10.59 -0.97
N ALA A 77 -18.01 -10.20 -2.16
CA ALA A 77 -17.22 -9.43 -3.12
C ALA A 77 -17.46 -7.91 -2.99
N ASN A 78 -18.71 -7.47 -2.87
CA ASN A 78 -19.06 -6.05 -2.91
C ASN A 78 -18.83 -5.28 -1.60
N TRP A 79 -18.59 -5.98 -0.49
CA TRP A 79 -18.10 -5.40 0.78
C TRP A 79 -16.58 -5.23 0.85
N ARG A 80 -15.85 -5.54 -0.23
CA ARG A 80 -14.41 -5.30 -0.31
C ARG A 80 -14.18 -3.91 -0.89
N CYS A 81 -13.45 -3.03 -0.20
CA CYS A 81 -13.23 -1.66 -0.66
C CYS A 81 -12.66 -1.61 -2.08
N LYS A 82 -11.74 -2.52 -2.39
CA LYS A 82 -11.15 -2.67 -3.74
C LYS A 82 -12.19 -2.92 -4.84
N GLU A 83 -13.35 -3.51 -4.53
CA GLU A 83 -14.35 -3.86 -5.56
C GLU A 83 -15.03 -2.61 -6.12
N CYS A 84 -15.21 -1.59 -5.30
CA CYS A 84 -15.73 -0.29 -5.73
C CYS A 84 -14.61 0.64 -6.19
N HIS A 85 -13.51 0.70 -5.44
CA HIS A 85 -12.48 1.73 -5.57
C HIS A 85 -11.23 1.28 -6.35
N GLY A 86 -11.20 0.02 -6.82
CA GLY A 86 -10.11 -0.51 -7.64
C GLY A 86 -8.86 -0.89 -6.86
N TRP A 87 -8.03 -1.76 -7.45
CA TRP A 87 -6.71 -2.08 -6.89
C TRP A 87 -5.73 -0.92 -6.99
N ASP A 88 -5.91 -0.06 -7.98
CA ASP A 88 -5.13 1.14 -8.22
C ASP A 88 -5.63 2.37 -7.44
N GLY A 89 -6.74 2.23 -6.72
CA GLY A 89 -7.36 3.31 -5.96
C GLY A 89 -8.04 4.37 -6.81
N LEU A 90 -8.24 4.14 -8.12
CA LEU A 90 -8.84 5.09 -9.07
C LEU A 90 -10.31 4.76 -9.41
N GLY A 91 -10.82 3.60 -9.00
CA GLY A 91 -12.19 3.17 -9.25
C GLY A 91 -12.55 3.23 -10.74
N ARG A 92 -13.67 3.88 -11.06
CA ARG A 92 -14.14 4.08 -12.44
C ARG A 92 -13.18 4.85 -13.35
N ASP A 93 -12.18 5.53 -12.80
CA ASP A 93 -11.26 6.37 -13.57
C ASP A 93 -9.91 5.66 -13.85
N GLY A 94 -9.77 4.38 -13.44
CA GLY A 94 -8.53 3.60 -13.62
C GLY A 94 -8.74 2.19 -14.15
N ALA A 95 -8.08 1.21 -13.54
CA ALA A 95 -8.11 -0.20 -13.96
C ALA A 95 -9.53 -0.80 -13.99
N TYR A 96 -10.47 -0.19 -13.24
CA TYR A 96 -11.88 -0.56 -13.18
C TYR A 96 -12.77 0.38 -14.00
N ALA A 97 -12.24 1.15 -14.95
CA ALA A 97 -13.02 1.98 -15.88
C ALA A 97 -13.92 1.18 -16.83
N GLY A 98 -13.75 -0.14 -16.89
CA GLY A 98 -14.60 -1.04 -17.68
C GLY A 98 -14.50 -2.49 -17.23
N GLY A 99 -15.15 -3.37 -17.98
CA GLY A 99 -15.14 -4.81 -17.73
C GLY A 99 -15.92 -5.21 -16.48
N LYS A 100 -15.69 -6.45 -16.01
CA LYS A 100 -16.53 -7.09 -14.98
C LYS A 100 -16.51 -6.41 -13.61
N HIS A 101 -15.50 -5.59 -13.32
CA HIS A 101 -15.34 -4.91 -12.04
C HIS A 101 -15.80 -3.45 -12.07
N PHE A 102 -16.28 -2.95 -13.22
CA PHE A 102 -16.79 -1.59 -13.31
C PHE A 102 -18.02 -1.41 -12.40
N SER A 103 -17.89 -0.51 -11.43
CA SER A 103 -18.97 -0.08 -10.54
C SER A 103 -19.51 1.31 -10.90
N GLY A 104 -18.73 2.16 -11.59
CA GLY A 104 -19.02 3.59 -11.75
C GLY A 104 -18.65 4.45 -10.54
N ILE A 105 -18.20 3.83 -9.45
CA ILE A 105 -17.80 4.52 -8.20
C ILE A 105 -16.37 5.06 -8.35
N LYS A 106 -16.15 6.29 -7.87
CA LYS A 106 -14.84 6.96 -7.90
C LYS A 106 -13.80 6.24 -7.03
N GLY A 107 -12.54 6.47 -7.33
CA GLY A 107 -11.42 6.00 -6.50
C GLY A 107 -11.32 6.65 -5.12
N ILE A 108 -10.33 6.19 -4.36
CA ILE A 108 -9.91 6.76 -3.06
C ILE A 108 -8.79 7.81 -3.22
N ASN A 109 -8.29 8.03 -4.43
CA ASN A 109 -7.19 8.97 -4.74
C ASN A 109 -7.44 10.41 -4.28
N GLY A 110 -8.70 10.85 -4.16
CA GLY A 110 -9.05 12.16 -3.59
C GLY A 110 -8.80 12.31 -2.08
N MET A 111 -8.48 11.22 -1.37
CA MET A 111 -8.19 11.22 0.06
C MET A 111 -6.69 11.09 0.38
N ILE A 112 -5.81 11.13 -0.64
CA ILE A 112 -4.37 11.14 -0.43
C ILE A 112 -3.98 12.39 0.38
N GLY A 113 -3.27 12.18 1.49
CA GLY A 113 -2.87 13.24 2.42
C GLY A 113 -3.99 13.76 3.33
N ALA A 114 -5.22 13.23 3.24
CA ALA A 114 -6.31 13.61 4.14
C ALA A 114 -6.01 13.18 5.58
N ASP A 115 -6.51 13.92 6.57
CA ASP A 115 -6.47 13.49 7.96
C ASP A 115 -7.18 12.11 8.11
N PRO A 116 -6.53 11.08 8.68
CA PRO A 116 -7.15 9.77 8.92
C PRO A 116 -8.50 9.87 9.66
N ALA A 117 -8.70 10.84 10.54
CA ALA A 117 -9.99 11.03 11.22
C ALA A 117 -11.13 11.34 10.23
N LYS A 118 -10.85 12.11 9.17
CA LYS A 118 -11.82 12.38 8.10
C LYS A 118 -12.14 11.12 7.31
N VAL A 119 -11.15 10.26 7.07
CA VAL A 119 -11.38 8.98 6.40
C VAL A 119 -12.23 8.05 7.27
N ILE A 120 -11.96 7.97 8.58
CA ILE A 120 -12.79 7.18 9.52
C ILE A 120 -14.24 7.67 9.50
N ALA A 121 -14.47 8.98 9.51
CA ALA A 121 -15.82 9.54 9.43
C ALA A 121 -16.56 9.10 8.15
N VAL A 122 -15.86 9.06 7.01
CA VAL A 122 -16.41 8.54 5.74
C VAL A 122 -16.68 7.03 5.83
N LEU A 123 -15.77 6.24 6.39
CA LEU A 123 -15.95 4.79 6.52
C LEU A 123 -17.16 4.40 7.40
N LYS A 124 -17.53 5.28 8.35
CA LYS A 124 -18.68 5.08 9.24
C LYS A 124 -19.99 5.69 8.72
N ASP A 125 -19.95 6.43 7.61
CA ASP A 125 -21.13 7.13 7.12
C ASP A 125 -22.21 6.16 6.61
N ALA A 126 -23.39 6.72 6.30
CA ALA A 126 -24.51 5.96 5.78
C ALA A 126 -24.25 5.27 4.43
N ASN A 127 -23.16 5.63 3.72
CA ASN A 127 -22.79 4.98 2.48
C ASN A 127 -21.95 3.73 2.72
N HIS A 128 -21.01 3.76 3.67
CA HIS A 128 -20.02 2.69 3.87
C HIS A 128 -20.33 1.73 5.03
N LEU A 129 -20.91 2.24 6.12
CA LEU A 129 -21.41 1.43 7.24
C LEU A 129 -20.36 0.53 7.94
N TYR A 130 -19.06 0.77 7.77
CA TYR A 130 -18.03 -0.08 8.42
C TYR A 130 -17.90 0.14 9.92
N GLY A 131 -18.62 1.13 10.49
CA GLY A 131 -18.66 1.37 11.93
C GLY A 131 -19.19 0.19 12.73
N ASP A 132 -20.07 -0.61 12.13
CA ASP A 132 -20.65 -1.81 12.75
C ASP A 132 -19.83 -3.08 12.44
N GLU A 133 -18.91 -3.01 11.46
CA GLU A 133 -18.16 -4.16 10.94
C GLU A 133 -16.72 -4.25 11.46
N MET A 134 -16.13 -3.11 11.84
CA MET A 134 -14.73 -3.01 12.24
C MET A 134 -14.54 -2.14 13.49
N THR A 135 -13.54 -2.50 14.30
CA THR A 135 -13.14 -1.68 15.45
C THR A 135 -12.53 -0.36 15.00
N ASP A 136 -12.52 0.65 15.88
CA ASP A 136 -11.83 1.92 15.61
C ASP A 136 -10.34 1.75 15.29
N SER A 137 -9.70 0.73 15.88
CA SER A 137 -8.31 0.37 15.56
C SER A 137 -8.16 -0.10 14.11
N ASP A 138 -9.07 -0.93 13.63
CA ASP A 138 -9.03 -1.45 12.26
C ASP A 138 -9.43 -0.38 11.24
N LEU A 139 -10.44 0.43 11.55
CA LEU A 139 -10.81 1.61 10.76
C LEU A 139 -9.64 2.59 10.68
N GLY A 140 -8.90 2.80 11.77
CA GLY A 140 -7.69 3.63 11.79
C GLY A 140 -6.60 3.13 10.84
N LYS A 141 -6.41 1.81 10.73
CA LYS A 141 -5.44 1.21 9.79
C LYS A 141 -5.87 1.44 8.34
N VAL A 142 -7.15 1.22 8.02
CA VAL A 142 -7.69 1.49 6.68
C VAL A 142 -7.56 2.97 6.34
N ALA A 143 -7.90 3.84 7.28
CA ALA A 143 -7.80 5.29 7.13
C ALA A 143 -6.37 5.76 6.85
N LEU A 144 -5.39 5.22 7.58
CA LEU A 144 -3.99 5.52 7.34
C LEU A 144 -3.54 5.02 5.96
N PHE A 145 -3.96 3.83 5.53
CA PHE A 145 -3.67 3.33 4.18
C PHE A 145 -4.30 4.21 3.09
N VAL A 146 -5.56 4.61 3.23
CA VAL A 146 -6.23 5.50 2.28
C VAL A 146 -5.52 6.86 2.22
N SER A 147 -5.08 7.40 3.36
CA SER A 147 -4.40 8.70 3.38
C SER A 147 -2.97 8.65 2.83
N ARG A 148 -2.17 7.67 3.26
CA ARG A 148 -0.70 7.67 3.07
C ARG A 148 -0.15 6.40 2.42
N GLY A 149 -0.99 5.41 2.19
CA GLY A 149 -0.62 4.08 1.69
C GLY A 149 -0.87 3.83 0.20
N GLN A 150 -1.60 4.72 -0.47
CA GLN A 150 -1.80 4.64 -1.92
C GLN A 150 -0.48 4.79 -2.68
N ILE A 151 -0.38 4.16 -3.85
CA ILE A 151 0.77 4.30 -4.75
C ILE A 151 0.28 4.67 -6.15
N ASP A 152 1.10 5.44 -6.86
CA ASP A 152 0.85 5.71 -8.28
C ASP A 152 1.27 4.50 -9.12
N TYR A 153 0.32 3.60 -9.37
CA TYR A 153 0.52 2.40 -10.18
C TYR A 153 0.88 2.72 -11.63
N SER A 154 0.50 3.90 -12.14
CA SER A 154 0.82 4.29 -13.51
C SER A 154 2.32 4.40 -13.74
N ARG A 155 3.15 4.50 -12.70
CA ARG A 155 4.62 4.48 -12.81
C ARG A 155 5.17 3.10 -13.13
N TYR A 156 4.47 2.04 -12.73
CA TYR A 156 4.99 0.68 -12.72
C TYR A 156 4.23 -0.28 -13.62
N ILE A 157 3.01 0.07 -14.02
CA ILE A 157 2.13 -0.78 -14.84
C ILE A 157 1.64 0.03 -16.04
N ASP A 158 1.74 -0.56 -17.21
CA ASP A 158 1.09 -0.07 -18.42
C ASP A 158 -0.37 -0.52 -18.42
N SER A 159 -1.31 0.42 -18.36
CA SER A 159 -2.74 0.11 -18.20
C SER A 159 -3.36 -0.54 -19.44
N ALA A 160 -2.85 -0.24 -20.62
CA ALA A 160 -3.37 -0.77 -21.88
C ALA A 160 -2.97 -2.24 -22.07
N THR A 161 -1.71 -2.57 -21.79
CA THR A 161 -1.14 -3.90 -22.00
C THR A 161 -1.15 -4.77 -20.75
N LYS A 162 -1.40 -4.18 -19.57
CA LYS A 162 -1.30 -4.83 -18.24
C LYS A 162 0.09 -5.42 -17.98
N LYS A 163 1.13 -4.82 -18.56
CA LYS A 163 2.51 -5.25 -18.37
C LYS A 163 3.20 -4.36 -17.35
N VAL A 164 4.16 -4.95 -16.64
CA VAL A 164 5.04 -4.22 -15.73
C VAL A 164 6.04 -3.38 -16.54
N LYS A 165 6.31 -2.16 -16.08
CA LYS A 165 7.24 -1.21 -16.70
C LYS A 165 8.56 -1.20 -15.95
N GLY A 166 9.67 -1.24 -16.69
CA GLY A 166 11.01 -1.04 -16.13
C GLY A 166 11.53 -2.16 -15.23
N GLY A 167 10.91 -3.35 -15.25
CA GLY A 167 11.36 -4.49 -14.44
C GLY A 167 12.46 -5.31 -15.11
N ASN A 168 13.41 -5.78 -14.31
CA ASN A 168 14.48 -6.69 -14.71
C ASN A 168 14.18 -8.10 -14.16
N ALA A 169 13.78 -9.01 -15.05
CA ALA A 169 13.41 -10.38 -14.67
C ALA A 169 14.58 -11.19 -14.07
N VAL A 170 15.83 -10.94 -14.50
CA VAL A 170 17.01 -11.65 -13.97
C VAL A 170 17.28 -11.24 -12.52
N ARG A 171 17.18 -9.94 -12.20
CA ARG A 171 17.24 -9.48 -10.80
C ARG A 171 16.02 -9.98 -10.01
N GLY A 172 14.85 -9.95 -10.64
CA GLY A 172 13.59 -10.43 -10.08
C GLY A 172 13.64 -11.88 -9.64
N GLU A 173 14.29 -12.74 -10.42
CA GLU A 173 14.50 -14.16 -10.11
C GLU A 173 15.27 -14.35 -8.81
N ALA A 174 16.35 -13.57 -8.59
CA ALA A 174 17.13 -13.65 -7.35
C ALA A 174 16.27 -13.29 -6.12
N TYR A 175 15.45 -12.25 -6.21
CA TYR A 175 14.54 -11.88 -5.13
C TYR A 175 13.41 -12.91 -4.95
N PHE A 176 12.83 -13.39 -6.04
CA PHE A 176 11.75 -14.38 -6.01
C PHE A 176 12.24 -15.70 -5.39
N ASN A 177 13.40 -16.20 -5.80
CA ASN A 177 13.97 -17.45 -5.30
C ASN A 177 14.29 -17.39 -3.81
N THR A 178 14.65 -16.22 -3.28
CA THR A 178 15.02 -16.07 -1.86
C THR A 178 13.83 -15.72 -0.96
N ILE A 179 12.84 -14.99 -1.47
CA ILE A 179 11.72 -14.48 -0.67
C ILE A 179 10.43 -15.28 -0.90
N CYS A 180 10.11 -15.60 -2.16
CA CYS A 180 8.79 -16.10 -2.57
C CYS A 180 8.76 -17.62 -2.74
N SER A 181 9.83 -18.22 -3.25
CA SER A 181 9.85 -19.63 -3.65
C SER A 181 9.63 -20.61 -2.48
N ASN A 182 9.95 -20.19 -1.25
CA ASN A 182 9.71 -20.97 -0.03
C ASN A 182 8.23 -21.34 0.15
N CYS A 183 7.30 -20.52 -0.36
CA CYS A 183 5.87 -20.78 -0.31
C CYS A 183 5.30 -21.07 -1.72
N HIS A 184 5.78 -20.36 -2.74
CA HIS A 184 5.22 -20.40 -4.09
C HIS A 184 5.88 -21.42 -5.03
N GLY A 185 6.98 -22.06 -4.61
CA GLY A 185 7.84 -22.83 -5.50
C GLY A 185 8.63 -21.92 -6.45
N THR A 186 9.76 -22.41 -6.97
CA THR A 186 10.54 -21.69 -7.98
C THR A 186 9.79 -21.55 -9.31
N ASP A 187 8.80 -22.41 -9.55
CA ASP A 187 7.90 -22.36 -10.71
C ASP A 187 6.66 -21.48 -10.50
N GLY A 188 6.46 -20.93 -9.29
CA GLY A 188 5.29 -20.08 -8.98
C GLY A 188 3.95 -20.82 -9.01
N ASN A 189 3.96 -22.14 -8.91
CA ASN A 189 2.78 -23.00 -9.06
C ASN A 189 2.20 -23.49 -7.72
N ARG A 190 2.60 -22.86 -6.60
CA ARG A 190 2.11 -23.14 -5.24
C ARG A 190 1.60 -21.88 -4.51
N PRO A 191 0.80 -22.06 -3.45
CA PRO A 191 0.07 -23.29 -3.13
C PRO A 191 -1.04 -23.61 -4.16
N LYS A 192 -1.40 -24.89 -4.28
CA LYS A 192 -2.28 -25.39 -5.38
C LYS A 192 -3.74 -24.93 -5.24
N ASP A 193 -4.16 -24.56 -4.04
CA ASP A 193 -5.48 -24.03 -3.72
C ASP A 193 -5.65 -22.53 -4.04
N MET A 194 -4.60 -21.84 -4.50
CA MET A 194 -4.72 -20.47 -5.04
C MET A 194 -5.59 -20.39 -6.30
N GLY A 195 -5.86 -21.52 -6.96
CA GLY A 195 -6.67 -21.63 -8.17
C GLY A 195 -6.01 -21.13 -9.46
N LYS A 196 -4.87 -20.42 -9.37
CA LYS A 196 -4.07 -19.96 -10.50
C LYS A 196 -2.59 -19.89 -10.11
N THR A 197 -1.72 -20.18 -11.08
CA THR A 197 -0.27 -19.93 -10.96
C THR A 197 0.00 -18.43 -10.82
N LEU A 198 1.15 -18.07 -10.26
CA LEU A 198 1.53 -16.66 -10.12
C LEU A 198 1.61 -15.95 -11.49
N ALA A 199 2.11 -16.62 -12.53
CA ALA A 199 2.13 -16.07 -13.89
C ALA A 199 0.71 -15.76 -14.38
N LYS A 200 -0.26 -16.64 -14.13
CA LYS A 200 -1.66 -16.44 -14.54
C LYS A 200 -2.34 -15.30 -13.75
N GLN A 201 -1.87 -15.01 -12.54
CA GLN A 201 -2.31 -13.83 -11.76
C GLN A 201 -1.84 -12.51 -12.38
N MET A 202 -0.76 -12.50 -13.18
CA MET A 202 -0.28 -11.29 -13.88
C MET A 202 -1.27 -10.73 -14.93
N SER A 203 -2.37 -11.44 -15.21
CA SER A 203 -3.53 -10.86 -15.90
C SER A 203 -4.18 -9.69 -15.13
N ASN A 204 -3.87 -9.54 -13.85
CA ASN A 204 -4.22 -8.41 -12.99
C ASN A 204 -2.99 -7.93 -12.19
N PRO A 205 -2.04 -7.19 -12.82
CA PRO A 205 -0.78 -6.82 -12.19
C PRO A 205 -0.97 -5.88 -10.98
N TRP A 206 -2.04 -5.09 -10.94
CA TRP A 206 -2.36 -4.22 -9.80
C TRP A 206 -2.63 -5.02 -8.53
N GLU A 207 -3.39 -6.13 -8.64
CA GLU A 207 -3.62 -7.03 -7.51
C GLU A 207 -2.33 -7.72 -7.07
N VAL A 208 -1.51 -8.17 -8.01
CA VAL A 208 -0.23 -8.82 -7.70
C VAL A 208 0.68 -7.86 -6.94
N MET A 209 0.85 -6.62 -7.43
CA MET A 209 1.67 -5.62 -6.75
C MET A 209 1.10 -5.25 -5.37
N HIS A 210 -0.22 -5.09 -5.25
CA HIS A 210 -0.88 -4.82 -3.96
C HIS A 210 -0.57 -5.91 -2.93
N LYS A 211 -0.61 -7.18 -3.34
CA LYS A 211 -0.37 -8.33 -2.46
C LYS A 211 1.09 -8.52 -2.12
N ILE A 212 2.01 -8.29 -3.05
CA ILE A 212 3.44 -8.30 -2.72
C ILE A 212 3.75 -7.24 -1.67
N LEU A 213 3.22 -6.02 -1.84
CA LEU A 213 3.46 -4.93 -0.89
C LEU A 213 2.81 -5.19 0.46
N ASN A 214 1.57 -5.67 0.49
CA ASN A 214 0.75 -5.62 1.70
C ASN A 214 0.43 -6.98 2.33
N GLY A 215 0.77 -8.07 1.65
CA GLY A 215 0.43 -9.44 2.03
C GLY A 215 -0.96 -9.87 1.57
N GLN A 216 -1.30 -11.13 1.83
CA GLN A 216 -2.60 -11.73 1.48
C GLN A 216 -3.51 -11.81 2.71
N PRO A 217 -4.76 -11.33 2.64
CA PRO A 217 -5.70 -11.46 3.75
C PRO A 217 -6.00 -12.92 4.13
N GLY A 218 -5.76 -13.26 5.38
CA GLY A 218 -6.07 -14.58 5.95
C GLY A 218 -5.07 -15.69 5.64
N GLU A 219 -3.93 -15.36 5.03
CA GLU A 219 -2.86 -16.31 4.69
C GLU A 219 -1.50 -15.83 5.23
N ASP A 220 -0.51 -16.70 5.24
CA ASP A 220 0.84 -16.41 5.75
C ASP A 220 1.72 -15.59 4.79
N MET A 221 1.19 -15.18 3.63
CA MET A 221 1.95 -14.35 2.68
C MET A 221 2.29 -12.98 3.32
N PRO A 222 3.58 -12.68 3.55
CA PRO A 222 3.99 -11.51 4.30
C PRO A 222 3.81 -10.22 3.50
N ALA A 223 3.77 -9.08 4.21
CA ALA A 223 3.82 -7.76 3.60
C ALA A 223 5.28 -7.36 3.32
N LEU A 224 5.61 -7.05 2.07
CA LEU A 224 6.95 -6.62 1.67
C LEU A 224 7.03 -5.13 1.33
N ARG A 225 6.16 -4.32 1.94
CA ARG A 225 6.03 -2.87 1.68
C ARG A 225 7.31 -2.07 1.90
N ALA A 226 8.17 -2.55 2.79
CA ALA A 226 9.45 -1.93 3.09
C ALA A 226 10.47 -2.07 1.95
N LEU A 227 10.26 -3.01 1.01
CA LEU A 227 11.14 -3.15 -0.15
C LEU A 227 11.04 -1.93 -1.07
N ASP A 228 12.16 -1.64 -1.73
CA ASP A 228 12.17 -0.65 -2.80
C ASP A 228 11.20 -1.07 -3.92
N ARG A 229 10.50 -0.11 -4.52
CA ARG A 229 9.48 -0.41 -5.54
C ARG A 229 10.09 -1.07 -6.77
N GLN A 230 11.36 -0.79 -7.08
CA GLN A 230 12.05 -1.46 -8.17
C GLN A 230 12.23 -2.95 -7.90
N ILE A 231 12.45 -3.36 -6.65
CA ILE A 231 12.55 -4.79 -6.27
C ILE A 231 11.22 -5.49 -6.56
N VAL A 232 10.10 -4.89 -6.17
CA VAL A 232 8.75 -5.43 -6.43
C VAL A 232 8.48 -5.55 -7.94
N VAL A 233 8.86 -4.52 -8.70
CA VAL A 233 8.72 -4.48 -10.15
C VAL A 233 9.60 -5.54 -10.85
N ASP A 234 10.82 -5.73 -10.37
CA ASP A 234 11.72 -6.80 -10.85
C ASP A 234 11.12 -8.19 -10.56
N ILE A 235 10.61 -8.43 -9.34
CA ILE A 235 9.91 -9.68 -8.98
C ILE A 235 8.74 -9.93 -9.92
N MET A 236 7.88 -8.93 -10.17
CA MET A 236 6.73 -9.09 -11.05
C MET A 236 7.12 -9.33 -12.51
N ALA A 237 8.24 -8.75 -12.97
CA ALA A 237 8.81 -9.04 -14.28
C ALA A 237 9.25 -10.51 -14.39
N HIS A 238 9.87 -11.06 -13.34
CA HIS A 238 10.19 -12.49 -13.29
C HIS A 238 8.94 -13.38 -13.22
N ILE A 239 7.93 -13.04 -12.40
CA ILE A 239 6.67 -13.79 -12.34
C ILE A 239 6.03 -13.91 -13.73
N SER A 240 6.17 -12.88 -14.57
CA SER A 240 5.64 -12.86 -15.93
C SER A 240 6.37 -13.83 -16.89
N THR A 241 7.53 -14.38 -16.51
CA THR A 241 8.27 -15.40 -17.28
C THR A 241 8.00 -16.83 -16.79
N LEU A 242 7.30 -16.99 -15.67
CA LEU A 242 7.01 -18.31 -15.09
C LEU A 242 5.91 -19.06 -15.86
N PRO A 243 5.79 -20.39 -15.68
CA PRO A 243 4.73 -21.18 -16.29
C PRO A 243 3.31 -20.72 -15.92
N THR A 244 2.40 -20.73 -16.90
CA THR A 244 0.99 -20.37 -16.70
C THR A 244 0.09 -21.56 -16.34
N GLU A 245 0.61 -22.78 -16.43
CA GLU A 245 -0.10 -24.05 -16.19
C GLU A 245 0.66 -24.94 -15.19
#